data_AF-A0A7R8W1D2-F1
#
_entry.id   AF-A0A7R8W1D2-F1
#
_cell.length_a   1.000
_cell.length_b   1.000
_cell.length_c   1.000
_cell.angle_alpha   90.00
_cell.angle_beta   90.00
_cell.angle_gamma   90.00
#
_symmetry.space_group_name_H-M   'P 1'
#
loop_
_entity.id
_entity.type
_entity.pdbx_description
1 polymer ?
#
loop_
_entity_poly.entity_id
_entity_poly.type
_entity_poly.pdbx_seq_one_letter_code
_entity_poly.pdbx_strand_id
1 'polypeptide(L)'
;MLMGTLNATTPHYVRCIKPNDEKQAFEYNPMRAVQQLRACGVLETIRISAAGFPSRWTYADFFHRYRVLCKYKDIMRNNMKATCDRILGNIIKENDKYQFGKTKIFFRAGQVAYLEKLRADKLKQCCIIIQKQIRMFICRKRYLRMLQSIKSLQRHARGFLAR
;
A
#
# COMPACT_ATOMS: atom_id res chain seq x y z
N MET A 1 7.60 -40.68 29.18
CA MET A 1 7.33 -39.25 29.43
C MET A 1 6.68 -38.64 28.20
N LEU A 2 5.47 -38.08 28.32
CA LEU A 2 4.69 -37.48 27.20
C LEU A 2 5.50 -36.48 26.37
N MET A 3 6.29 -35.62 27.02
CA MET A 3 7.11 -34.60 26.33
C MET A 3 8.23 -35.21 25.49
N GLY A 4 8.77 -36.37 25.87
CA GLY A 4 9.81 -37.04 25.09
C GLY A 4 9.30 -37.52 23.72
N THR A 5 8.07 -38.02 23.68
CA THR A 5 7.42 -38.46 22.43
C THR A 5 7.02 -37.28 21.56
N LEU A 6 6.48 -36.20 22.15
CA LEU A 6 6.09 -34.99 21.39
C LEU A 6 7.31 -34.30 20.76
N ASN A 7 8.43 -34.22 21.48
CA ASN A 7 9.67 -33.61 20.97
C ASN A 7 10.31 -34.40 19.82
N ALA A 8 9.96 -35.69 19.66
CA ALA A 8 10.41 -36.51 18.54
C ALA A 8 9.57 -36.31 17.25
N THR A 9 8.55 -35.46 17.29
CA THR A 9 7.62 -35.22 16.17
C THR A 9 7.58 -33.75 15.76
N THR A 10 7.01 -33.44 14.60
CA THR A 10 6.74 -32.07 14.13
C THR A 10 5.43 -31.56 14.73
N PRO A 11 5.44 -30.56 15.63
CA PRO A 11 4.22 -30.13 16.30
C PRO A 11 3.36 -29.24 15.40
N HIS A 12 2.06 -29.45 15.46
CA HIS A 12 1.04 -28.58 14.87
C HIS A 12 0.10 -28.10 15.97
N TYR A 13 -0.14 -26.78 16.03
CA TYR A 13 -0.93 -26.17 17.11
C TYR A 13 -2.28 -25.68 16.61
N VAL A 14 -3.35 -26.13 17.27
CA VAL A 14 -4.72 -25.62 17.09
C VAL A 14 -5.17 -24.98 18.41
N ARG A 15 -5.67 -23.75 18.37
CA ARG A 15 -6.20 -23.02 19.53
C ARG A 15 -7.68 -22.74 19.29
N CYS A 16 -8.55 -23.38 20.06
CA CYS A 16 -9.99 -23.16 20.00
C CYS A 16 -10.39 -21.95 20.86
N ILE A 17 -11.31 -21.11 20.38
CA ILE A 17 -11.83 -19.94 21.10
C ILE A 17 -13.35 -20.06 21.19
N LYS A 18 -13.88 -19.97 22.41
CA LYS A 18 -15.32 -19.94 22.67
C LYS A 18 -15.85 -18.51 22.41
N PRO A 19 -16.81 -18.30 21.49
CA PRO A 19 -17.20 -16.96 21.07
C PRO A 19 -18.16 -16.26 22.07
N ASN A 20 -19.03 -17.02 22.75
CA ASN A 20 -19.96 -16.54 23.79
C ASN A 20 -20.21 -17.66 24.81
N ASP A 21 -20.68 -17.33 26.01
CA ASP A 21 -20.89 -18.32 27.07
C ASP A 21 -22.28 -18.97 27.01
N GLU A 22 -23.22 -18.30 26.34
CA GLU A 22 -24.64 -18.59 26.15
C GLU A 22 -24.90 -19.69 25.10
N LYS A 23 -23.85 -20.18 24.43
CA LYS A 23 -23.88 -21.20 23.35
C LYS A 23 -24.71 -20.79 22.14
N GLN A 24 -24.89 -19.48 21.92
CA GLN A 24 -25.62 -18.96 20.77
C GLN A 24 -24.75 -19.02 19.51
N ALA A 25 -25.35 -19.35 18.38
CA ALA A 25 -24.66 -19.36 17.10
C ALA A 25 -24.36 -17.92 16.65
N PHE A 26 -23.16 -17.68 16.13
CA PHE A 26 -22.72 -16.38 15.58
C PHE A 26 -22.73 -15.18 16.54
N GLU A 27 -22.95 -15.39 17.83
CA GLU A 27 -22.81 -14.36 18.84
C GLU A 27 -21.36 -14.27 19.33
N TYR A 28 -20.84 -13.05 19.47
CA TYR A 28 -19.43 -12.80 19.85
C TYR A 28 -19.35 -11.86 21.04
N ASN A 29 -18.72 -12.33 22.11
CA ASN A 29 -18.38 -11.55 23.28
C ASN A 29 -16.89 -11.14 23.24
N PRO A 30 -16.57 -9.86 22.96
CA PRO A 30 -15.20 -9.40 22.80
C PRO A 30 -14.36 -9.57 24.07
N MET A 31 -14.94 -9.30 25.25
CA MET A 31 -14.24 -9.39 26.53
C MET A 31 -13.82 -10.83 26.81
N ARG A 32 -14.73 -11.78 26.56
CA ARG A 32 -14.46 -13.21 26.74
C ARG A 32 -13.43 -13.73 25.74
N ALA A 33 -13.47 -13.26 24.49
CA ALA A 33 -12.48 -13.62 23.48
C ALA A 33 -11.09 -13.10 23.84
N VAL A 34 -10.95 -11.84 24.27
CA VAL A 34 -9.66 -11.26 24.68
C VAL A 34 -9.06 -12.02 25.88
N GLN A 35 -9.88 -12.39 26.86
CA GLN A 35 -9.42 -13.18 28.00
C GLN A 35 -8.84 -14.53 27.56
N GLN A 36 -9.51 -15.24 26.63
CA GLN A 36 -9.02 -16.49 26.06
C GLN A 36 -7.75 -16.29 25.23
N LEU A 37 -7.68 -15.25 24.40
CA LEU A 37 -6.48 -14.95 23.60
C LEU A 37 -5.24 -14.70 24.47
N ARG A 38 -5.40 -14.08 25.64
CA ARG A 38 -4.34 -13.94 26.65
C ARG A 38 -3.99 -15.30 27.28
N ALA A 39 -4.99 -16.03 27.79
CA ALA A 39 -4.78 -17.31 28.48
C ALA A 39 -4.18 -18.39 27.58
N CYS A 40 -4.55 -18.43 26.30
CA CYS A 40 -4.03 -19.38 25.31
C CYS A 40 -2.67 -18.96 24.72
N GLY A 41 -2.09 -17.84 25.16
CA GLY A 41 -0.80 -17.34 24.69
C GLY A 41 -0.82 -16.83 23.24
N VAL A 42 -1.98 -16.62 22.63
CA VAL A 42 -2.09 -16.17 21.23
C VAL A 42 -1.50 -14.76 21.08
N LEU A 43 -1.83 -13.85 22.01
CA LEU A 43 -1.27 -12.50 22.00
C LEU A 43 0.25 -12.49 22.23
N GLU A 44 0.75 -13.43 23.04
CA GLU A 44 2.17 -13.57 23.31
C GLU A 44 2.94 -14.08 22.09
N THR A 45 2.38 -15.06 21.37
CA THR A 45 2.92 -15.52 20.08
C THR A 45 2.94 -14.41 19.04
N ILE A 46 1.90 -13.56 19.00
CA ILE A 46 1.87 -12.38 18.14
C ILE A 46 2.95 -11.39 18.56
N ARG A 47 3.12 -11.13 19.86
CA ARG A 47 4.14 -10.23 20.42
C ARG A 47 5.55 -10.66 20.01
N ILE A 48 5.87 -11.95 20.17
CA ILE A 48 7.17 -12.51 19.77
C ILE A 48 7.36 -12.41 18.25
N SER A 49 6.31 -12.71 17.47
CA SER A 49 6.35 -12.59 16.01
C SER A 49 6.54 -11.15 15.53
N ALA A 50 5.92 -10.19 16.23
CA ALA A 50 6.01 -8.76 15.93
C ALA A 50 7.37 -8.17 16.28
N ALA A 51 8.05 -8.71 17.30
CA ALA A 51 9.43 -8.35 17.63
C ALA A 51 10.44 -8.81 16.56
N GLY A 52 10.05 -9.72 15.66
CA GLY A 52 10.83 -10.12 14.50
C GLY A 52 10.44 -9.31 13.25
N PHE A 53 10.09 -10.04 12.18
CA PHE A 53 9.63 -9.48 10.91
C PHE A 53 8.23 -10.07 10.56
N PRO A 54 7.15 -9.49 11.11
CA PRO A 54 5.81 -10.05 10.98
C PRO A 54 5.26 -9.94 9.55
N SER A 55 5.64 -8.89 8.81
CA SER A 55 5.16 -8.67 7.46
C SER A 55 6.13 -9.23 6.43
N ARG A 56 5.61 -10.07 5.52
CA ARG A 56 6.42 -10.80 4.53
C ARG A 56 5.78 -10.69 3.16
N TRP A 57 6.56 -10.28 2.17
CA TRP A 57 6.09 -10.08 0.80
C TRP A 57 6.98 -10.83 -0.17
N THR A 58 6.42 -11.45 -1.21
CA THR A 58 7.25 -11.91 -2.33
C THR A 58 7.80 -10.72 -3.09
N TYR A 59 8.90 -10.90 -3.81
CA TYR A 59 9.45 -9.83 -4.66
C TYR A 59 8.46 -9.36 -5.73
N ALA A 60 7.67 -10.29 -6.29
CA ALA A 60 6.66 -9.97 -7.29
C ALA A 60 5.53 -9.12 -6.71
N ASP A 61 4.95 -9.55 -5.58
CA ASP A 61 3.83 -8.83 -4.95
C ASP A 61 4.26 -7.43 -4.51
N PHE A 62 5.46 -7.32 -3.93
CA PHE A 62 6.03 -6.05 -3.53
C PHE A 62 6.20 -5.12 -4.73
N PHE A 63 6.82 -5.62 -5.82
CA PHE A 63 7.03 -4.83 -7.01
C PHE A 63 5.71 -4.37 -7.64
N HIS A 64 4.74 -5.27 -7.84
CA HIS A 64 3.46 -4.91 -8.44
C HIS A 64 2.71 -3.84 -7.64
N ARG A 65 2.77 -3.91 -6.31
CA ARG A 65 2.09 -2.94 -5.44
C ARG A 65 2.81 -1.60 -5.36
N TYR A 66 4.13 -1.61 -5.23
CA TYR A 66 4.93 -0.41 -4.93
C TYR A 66 5.68 0.17 -6.14
N ARG A 67 5.50 -0.35 -7.36
CA ARG A 67 6.12 0.19 -8.59
C ARG A 67 5.95 1.69 -8.78
N VAL A 68 4.85 2.28 -8.29
CA VAL A 68 4.56 3.72 -8.37
C VAL A 68 5.54 4.59 -7.57
N LEU A 69 6.20 4.01 -6.57
CA LEU A 69 7.23 4.66 -5.77
C LEU A 69 8.61 4.65 -6.47
N CYS A 70 8.75 3.87 -7.53
CA CYS A 70 9.98 3.72 -8.30
C CYS A 70 10.00 4.66 -9.52
N LYS A 71 11.18 5.13 -9.93
CA LYS A 71 11.35 5.76 -11.25
C LYS A 71 11.60 4.68 -12.29
N TYR A 72 11.17 4.91 -13.52
CA TYR A 72 11.33 3.93 -14.61
C TYR A 72 12.78 3.46 -14.79
N LYS A 73 13.75 4.36 -14.66
CA LYS A 73 15.19 4.09 -14.79
C LYS A 73 15.75 3.14 -13.72
N ASP A 74 15.06 2.99 -12.60
CA ASP A 74 15.51 2.16 -11.48
C ASP A 74 14.98 0.71 -11.58
N ILE A 75 14.13 0.42 -12.58
CA ILE A 75 13.52 -0.89 -12.79
C ILE A 75 14.44 -1.81 -13.61
N MET A 76 14.90 -2.89 -12.99
CA MET A 76 15.67 -3.95 -13.61
C MET A 76 14.78 -5.17 -13.88
N ARG A 77 14.27 -5.31 -15.11
CA ARG A 77 13.33 -6.39 -15.48
C ARG A 77 13.88 -7.80 -15.25
N ASN A 78 15.20 -7.96 -15.42
CA ASN A 78 15.88 -9.25 -15.26
C ASN A 78 16.19 -9.59 -13.79
N ASN A 79 16.06 -8.63 -12.87
CA ASN A 79 16.35 -8.84 -11.46
C ASN A 79 15.37 -8.07 -10.57
N MET A 80 14.28 -8.74 -10.21
CA MET A 80 13.23 -8.16 -9.37
C MET A 80 13.70 -7.89 -7.94
N LYS A 81 14.63 -8.70 -7.41
CA LYS A 81 15.25 -8.46 -6.10
C LYS A 81 16.03 -7.15 -6.08
N ALA A 82 16.88 -6.92 -7.08
CA ALA A 82 17.63 -5.67 -7.22
C ALA A 82 16.71 -4.45 -7.39
N THR A 83 15.60 -4.60 -8.11
CA THR A 83 14.59 -3.54 -8.23
C THR A 83 13.94 -3.22 -6.89
N CYS A 84 13.57 -4.24 -6.11
CA CYS A 84 13.00 -4.05 -4.78
C CYS A 84 14.00 -3.41 -3.80
N ASP A 85 15.27 -3.81 -3.88
CA ASP A 85 16.38 -3.22 -3.12
C ASP A 85 16.54 -1.72 -3.40
N ARG A 86 16.56 -1.32 -4.68
CA ARG A 86 16.60 0.11 -5.05
C ARG A 86 15.39 0.90 -4.55
N ILE A 87 14.19 0.32 -4.64
CA ILE A 87 12.96 0.96 -4.14
C ILE A 87 13.09 1.21 -2.63
N LEU A 88 13.49 0.18 -1.87
CA LEU A 88 13.58 0.27 -0.41
C LEU A 88 14.74 1.17 0.03
N GLY A 89 15.93 1.07 -0.58
CA GLY A 89 17.07 1.92 -0.22
C GLY A 89 16.83 3.42 -0.44
N ASN A 90 15.94 3.78 -1.38
CA ASN A 90 15.52 5.17 -1.59
C ASN A 90 14.52 5.68 -0.55
N ILE A 91 13.80 4.79 0.14
CA ILE A 91 12.69 5.13 1.03
C ILE A 91 13.05 4.95 2.50
N ILE A 92 13.69 3.83 2.83
CA ILE A 92 14.04 3.40 4.18
C ILE A 92 15.56 3.32 4.26
N LYS A 93 16.18 4.27 4.96
CA LYS A 93 17.65 4.34 5.10
C LYS A 93 18.22 3.41 6.18
N GLU A 94 17.38 2.97 7.11
CA GLU A 94 17.79 2.10 8.21
C GLU A 94 17.67 0.63 7.81
N ASN A 95 18.80 -0.09 7.82
CA ASN A 95 18.89 -1.48 7.39
C ASN A 95 18.20 -2.49 8.35
N ASP A 96 17.90 -2.12 9.61
CA ASP A 96 17.21 -3.04 10.55
C ASP A 96 15.68 -3.10 10.32
N LYS A 97 15.12 -2.16 9.54
CA LYS A 97 13.67 -2.07 9.31
C LYS A 97 13.15 -3.11 8.31
N TYR A 98 14.03 -3.65 7.46
CA TYR A 98 13.68 -4.68 6.50
C TYR A 98 14.87 -5.59 6.20
N GLN A 99 14.59 -6.82 5.79
CA GLN A 99 15.62 -7.77 5.35
C GLN A 99 15.19 -8.53 4.10
N PHE A 100 16.17 -8.89 3.28
CA PHE A 100 15.97 -9.69 2.07
C PHE A 100 16.25 -11.16 2.31
N GLY A 101 15.24 -12.00 2.17
CA GLY A 101 15.40 -13.45 2.10
C GLY A 101 15.67 -13.95 0.68
N LYS A 102 15.65 -15.28 0.51
CA LYS A 102 15.80 -15.92 -0.81
C LYS A 102 14.66 -15.56 -1.77
N THR A 103 13.41 -15.63 -1.30
CA THR A 103 12.20 -15.45 -2.13
C THR A 103 11.29 -14.30 -1.67
N LYS A 104 11.54 -13.76 -0.47
CA LYS A 104 10.66 -12.79 0.20
C LYS A 104 11.45 -11.66 0.84
N ILE A 105 10.77 -10.54 1.02
CA ILE A 105 11.19 -9.38 1.79
C ILE A 105 10.47 -9.43 3.14
N PHE A 106 11.21 -9.16 4.21
CA PHE A 106 10.78 -9.20 5.59
C PHE A 106 10.79 -7.79 6.14
N PHE A 107 9.69 -7.37 6.78
CA PHE A 107 9.53 -6.01 7.31
C PHE A 107 9.22 -6.03 8.80
N ARG A 108 9.82 -5.08 9.54
CA ARG A 108 9.41 -4.78 10.92
C ARG A 108 7.97 -4.27 10.95
N ALA A 109 7.35 -4.33 12.12
CA ALA A 109 6.02 -3.78 12.34
C ALA A 109 5.95 -2.28 11.93
N GLY A 110 4.84 -1.88 11.31
CA GLY A 110 4.60 -0.50 10.86
C GLY A 110 5.24 -0.09 9.53
N GLN A 111 6.26 -0.80 9.02
CA GLN A 111 6.94 -0.41 7.77
C GLN A 111 6.03 -0.52 6.54
N VAL A 112 5.21 -1.57 6.47
CA VAL A 112 4.23 -1.73 5.37
C VAL A 112 3.19 -0.60 5.40
N ALA A 113 2.72 -0.20 6.58
CA ALA A 113 1.79 0.92 6.73
C ALA A 113 2.43 2.25 6.29
N TYR A 114 3.70 2.46 6.61
CA TYR A 114 4.47 3.60 6.14
C TYR A 114 4.61 3.63 4.60
N LEU A 115 4.92 2.49 3.98
CA LEU A 115 4.97 2.37 2.51
C LEU A 115 3.61 2.64 1.86
N GLU A 116 2.52 2.14 2.43
CA GLU A 116 1.17 2.43 1.92
C GLU A 116 0.81 3.91 2.01
N LYS A 117 1.23 4.60 3.08
CA LYS A 117 1.06 6.06 3.19
C LYS A 117 1.77 6.79 2.05
N LEU A 118 3.05 6.49 1.81
CA LEU A 118 3.82 7.09 0.72
C LEU A 118 3.20 6.79 -0.66
N ARG A 119 2.68 5.57 -0.83
CA ARG A 119 1.98 5.15 -2.05
C ARG A 119 0.74 6.00 -2.28
N ALA A 120 -0.09 6.19 -1.25
CA ALA A 120 -1.29 7.01 -1.31
C ALA A 120 -0.97 8.47 -1.65
N ASP A 121 0.06 9.04 -1.00
CA ASP A 121 0.51 10.41 -1.27
C ASP A 121 0.99 10.57 -2.72
N LYS A 122 1.76 9.61 -3.24
CA LYS A 122 2.24 9.63 -4.62
C LYS A 122 1.09 9.57 -5.63
N LEU A 123 0.12 8.68 -5.40
CA LEU A 123 -1.06 8.56 -6.25
C LEU A 123 -1.91 9.84 -6.23
N LYS A 124 -2.06 10.47 -5.06
CA LYS A 124 -2.73 11.77 -4.93
C LYS A 124 -2.05 12.84 -5.78
N GLN A 125 -0.72 12.91 -5.75
CA GLN A 125 0.03 13.86 -6.60
C GLN A 125 -0.16 13.59 -8.10
N CYS A 126 -0.12 12.33 -8.53
CA CYS A 126 -0.42 11.95 -9.91
C CYS A 126 -1.82 12.41 -10.34
N CYS A 127 -2.82 12.21 -9.47
CA CYS A 127 -4.19 12.65 -9.71
C CYS A 127 -4.27 14.17 -9.91
N ILE A 128 -3.62 14.96 -9.05
CA ILE A 128 -3.58 16.42 -9.16
C ILE A 128 -2.94 16.86 -10.49
N ILE A 129 -1.87 16.20 -10.94
CA ILE A 129 -1.22 16.50 -12.22
C ILE A 129 -2.17 16.25 -13.40
N ILE A 130 -2.90 15.13 -13.38
CA ILE A 130 -3.86 14.81 -14.44
C ILE A 130 -5.01 15.84 -14.43
N GLN A 131 -5.58 16.10 -13.25
CA GLN A 131 -6.69 17.03 -13.07
C GLN A 131 -6.33 18.46 -13.52
N LYS A 132 -5.14 18.97 -13.17
CA LYS A 132 -4.73 20.33 -13.56
C LYS A 132 -4.60 20.46 -15.08
N GLN A 133 -4.07 19.44 -15.76
CA GLN A 133 -3.90 19.46 -17.21
C GLN A 133 -5.25 19.41 -17.93
N ILE A 134 -6.17 18.57 -17.47
CA ILE A 134 -7.52 18.49 -18.03
C ILE A 134 -8.27 19.81 -17.83
N ARG A 135 -8.22 20.40 -16.62
CA ARG A 135 -8.85 21.70 -16.35
C ARG A 135 -8.28 22.80 -17.24
N MET A 136 -6.95 22.87 -17.38
CA MET A 136 -6.28 23.82 -18.27
C MET A 136 -6.74 23.64 -19.72
N PHE A 137 -6.77 22.40 -20.22
CA PHE A 137 -7.21 22.08 -21.58
C PHE A 137 -8.64 22.55 -21.85
N ILE A 138 -9.56 22.27 -20.93
CA ILE A 138 -10.97 22.70 -21.03
C ILE A 138 -11.07 24.24 -21.06
N CYS A 139 -10.41 24.92 -20.12
CA CYS A 139 -10.43 26.39 -20.05
C CYS A 139 -9.81 27.04 -21.31
N ARG A 140 -8.66 26.53 -21.78
CA ARG A 140 -8.00 27.02 -23.00
C ARG A 140 -8.90 26.84 -24.22
N LYS A 141 -9.56 25.69 -24.36
CA LYS A 141 -10.48 25.42 -25.47
C LYS A 141 -11.67 26.37 -25.46
N ARG A 142 -12.24 26.65 -24.28
CA ARG A 142 -13.33 27.65 -24.12
C ARG A 142 -12.87 29.05 -24.48
N TYR A 143 -11.70 29.46 -24.00
CA TYR A 143 -11.11 30.77 -24.29
C TYR A 143 -10.88 30.98 -25.79
N LEU A 144 -10.28 30.01 -26.49
CA LEU A 144 -10.01 30.11 -27.93
C LEU A 144 -11.29 30.22 -28.76
N ARG A 145 -12.35 29.48 -28.40
CA ARG A 145 -13.67 29.61 -29.04
C ARG A 145 -14.24 31.03 -28.86
N MET A 146 -14.21 31.54 -27.63
CA MET A 146 -14.68 32.90 -27.33
C MET A 146 -13.90 33.95 -28.12
N LEU A 147 -12.57 33.83 -28.17
CA LEU A 147 -11.70 34.73 -28.91
C LEU A 147 -12.00 34.73 -30.42
N GLN A 148 -12.30 33.57 -31.00
CA GLN A 148 -12.69 33.46 -32.40
C GLN A 148 -14.04 34.16 -32.66
N SER A 149 -15.03 33.98 -31.78
CA SER A 149 -16.32 34.68 -31.87
C SER A 149 -16.15 36.21 -31.78
N ILE A 150 -15.33 36.69 -30.82
CA ILE A 150 -15.04 38.13 -30.66
C ILE A 150 -14.36 38.70 -31.90
N LYS A 151 -13.33 38.02 -32.43
CA LYS A 151 -12.63 38.46 -33.64
C LYS A 151 -13.55 38.53 -34.85
N SER A 152 -14.45 37.55 -34.99
CA SER A 152 -15.46 37.56 -36.05
C SER A 152 -16.37 38.77 -35.93
N LEU A 153 -16.91 39.03 -34.74
CA LEU A 153 -17.78 40.19 -34.50
C LEU A 153 -17.05 41.52 -34.77
N GLN A 154 -15.84 41.68 -34.24
CA GLN A 154 -15.01 42.87 -34.44
C GLN A 154 -14.72 43.12 -35.93
N ARG A 155 -14.46 42.06 -36.72
CA ARG A 155 -14.25 42.17 -38.16
C ARG A 155 -15.50 42.71 -38.87
N HIS A 156 -16.67 42.20 -38.54
CA HIS A 156 -17.93 42.67 -39.14
C HIS A 156 -18.24 44.12 -38.75
N ALA A 157 -18.10 44.47 -37.48
CA ALA A 157 -18.33 45.83 -37.00
C ALA A 157 -17.41 46.87 -37.67
N ARG A 158 -16.11 46.55 -37.78
CA ARG A 158 -15.15 47.41 -38.50
C ARG A 158 -15.49 47.55 -39.99
N GLY A 159 -15.93 46.46 -40.61
CA GLY A 159 -16.37 46.47 -42.01
C GLY A 159 -17.68 47.22 -42.24
N PHE A 160 -18.50 47.42 -41.20
CA PHE A 160 -19.70 48.27 -41.25
C PHE A 160 -19.32 49.75 -41.08
N LEU A 161 -18.45 50.09 -40.11
CA LEU A 161 -18.01 51.46 -39.85
C LEU A 161 -17.22 52.12 -41.00
N ALA A 162 -16.58 51.32 -41.86
CA ALA A 162 -15.83 51.82 -43.00
C ALA A 162 -16.67 52.01 -44.28
N ARG A 163 -17.92 51.54 -44.29
CA ARG A 163 -18.89 51.79 -45.37
C ARG A 163 -19.66 53.05 -45.08
#